data_AF-A0A2W6TU15-F1
#
_entry.id   AF-A0A2W6TU15-F1
#
_cell.length_a   1.000
_cell.length_b   1.000
_cell.length_c   1.000
_cell.angle_alpha   90.00
_cell.angle_beta   90.00
_cell.angle_gamma   90.00
#
_symmetry.space_group_name_H-M   'P 1'
#
loop_
_entity.id
_entity.type
_entity.pdbx_description
1 polymer ?
#
loop_
_entity_poly.entity_id
_entity_poly.type
_entity_poly.pdbx_seq_one_letter_code
_entity_poly.pdbx_strand_id
1 'polypeptide(L)'
;VYQGRFLNEKADGIAPVVGARLTFTPSENWLINLQGQYLNTRWGNFDDYEGDLSRANAIVQYNVNKNFGIFAGYDWFKLDVDQKGGDGVIGLKQEFKGPVAGVSLSF
;
A
#
# COMPACT_ATOMS: atom_id res chain seq x y z
N VAL A 1 -8.53 34.74 -9.71
CA VAL A 1 -9.27 33.47 -9.90
C VAL A 1 -8.30 32.48 -10.52
N TYR A 2 -7.71 31.57 -9.73
CA TYR A 2 -6.80 30.55 -10.25
C TYR A 2 -7.64 29.41 -10.83
N GLN A 3 -7.65 29.25 -12.15
CA GLN A 3 -8.22 28.08 -12.84
C GLN A 3 -7.16 26.99 -12.88
N GLY A 4 -7.13 26.12 -11.86
CA GLY A 4 -6.36 24.89 -11.90
C GLY A 4 -7.00 23.91 -12.87
N ARG A 5 -6.37 23.72 -14.04
CA ARG A 5 -6.75 22.68 -15.01
C ARG A 5 -6.33 21.35 -14.39
N PHE A 6 -7.29 20.57 -13.87
CA PHE A 6 -7.02 19.20 -13.45
C PHE A 6 -6.63 18.39 -14.69
N LEU A 7 -5.35 18.10 -14.84
CA LEU A 7 -4.87 17.18 -15.86
C LEU A 7 -5.33 15.78 -15.44
N ASN A 8 -6.38 15.29 -16.12
CA ASN A 8 -6.81 13.91 -16.03
C ASN A 8 -5.85 13.06 -16.88
N GLU A 9 -4.59 12.97 -16.45
CA GLU A 9 -3.60 12.07 -17.04
C GLU A 9 -3.65 10.73 -16.31
N LYS A 10 -4.04 9.70 -17.07
CA LYS A 10 -4.02 8.31 -16.64
C LYS A 10 -2.91 7.63 -17.40
N ALA A 11 -1.86 7.21 -16.69
CA ALA A 11 -0.81 6.37 -17.25
C ALA A 11 -1.09 4.92 -16.89
N ASP A 12 -1.09 4.06 -17.91
CA ASP A 12 -1.27 2.62 -17.78
C ASP A 12 0.09 1.94 -17.91
N GLY A 13 0.41 1.00 -17.01
CA GLY A 13 1.67 0.25 -17.04
C GLY A 13 1.63 -0.96 -16.10
N ILE A 14 2.56 -1.90 -16.28
CA ILE A 14 2.63 -3.16 -15.51
C ILE A 14 3.90 -3.14 -14.67
N ALA A 15 3.74 -3.06 -13.34
CA ALA A 15 4.85 -3.14 -12.39
C ALA A 15 4.75 -4.45 -11.59
N PRO A 16 5.80 -5.30 -11.59
CA PRO A 16 5.84 -6.45 -10.71
C PRO A 16 5.95 -5.98 -9.26
N VAL A 17 5.04 -6.47 -8.41
CA VAL A 17 5.10 -6.30 -6.95
C VAL A 17 5.78 -7.51 -6.35
N VAL A 18 6.75 -7.30 -5.46
CA VAL A 18 7.30 -8.36 -4.61
C VAL A 18 6.93 -8.09 -3.16
N GLY A 19 6.74 -9.15 -2.39
CA GLY A 19 6.38 -9.00 -0.99
C GLY A 19 6.56 -10.26 -0.17
N ALA A 20 6.64 -10.06 1.14
CA ALA A 20 6.67 -11.12 2.13
C ALA A 20 5.49 -10.96 3.09
N ARG A 21 4.92 -12.09 3.50
CA ARG A 21 3.87 -12.14 4.51
C ARG A 21 4.21 -13.22 5.52
N LEU A 22 4.13 -12.87 6.79
CA LEU A 22 4.23 -13.79 7.92
C LEU A 22 2.92 -13.75 8.70
N THR A 23 2.39 -14.93 9.01
CA THR A 23 1.19 -15.08 9.82
C THR A 23 1.49 -16.01 10.97
N PHE A 24 1.20 -15.57 12.19
CA PHE A 24 1.32 -16.37 13.40
C PHE A 24 -0.04 -16.51 14.06
N THR A 25 -0.40 -17.74 14.44
CA THR A 25 -1.65 -18.03 15.16
C THR A 25 -1.32 -18.67 16.51
N PRO A 26 -0.95 -17.87 17.53
CA PRO A 26 -0.50 -18.41 18.82
C PRO A 26 -1.61 -19.16 19.58
N SER A 27 -2.88 -18.95 19.23
CA SER A 27 -4.03 -19.73 19.70
C SER A 27 -5.15 -19.68 18.67
N GLU A 28 -6.24 -20.42 18.91
CA GLU A 28 -7.42 -20.43 18.04
C GLU A 28 -8.06 -19.04 17.83
N ASN A 29 -7.95 -18.17 18.82
CA ASN A 29 -8.59 -16.85 18.81
C ASN A 29 -7.65 -15.72 18.40
N TRP A 30 -6.35 -15.96 18.23
CA TRP A 30 -5.38 -14.90 17.95
C TRP A 30 -4.71 -15.12 16.60
N LEU A 31 -4.64 -14.05 15.81
CA LEU A 31 -3.91 -14.02 14.54
C LEU A 31 -3.05 -12.77 14.49
N ILE A 32 -1.77 -12.93 14.21
CA ILE A 32 -0.81 -11.85 14.05
C ILE A 32 -0.33 -11.91 12.60
N ASN A 33 -0.44 -10.80 11.88
CA ASN A 33 0.01 -10.67 10.51
C ASN A 33 1.06 -9.57 10.40
N LEU A 34 2.20 -9.93 9.80
CA LEU A 34 3.21 -8.98 9.37
C LEU A 34 3.32 -9.07 7.86
N GLN A 35 3.26 -7.94 7.17
CA GLN A 35 3.38 -7.90 5.73
C GLN A 35 4.30 -6.78 5.31
N GLY A 36 5.19 -7.07 4.37
CA GLY A 36 5.98 -6.09 3.64
C GLY A 36 5.78 -6.28 2.15
N GLN A 37 5.58 -5.20 1.42
CA GLN A 37 5.46 -5.19 -0.03
C GLN A 37 6.30 -4.05 -0.59
N TYR A 38 6.92 -4.33 -1.73
CA TYR A 38 7.73 -3.38 -2.45
C TYR A 38 7.49 -3.53 -3.94
N LEU A 39 7.37 -2.41 -4.60
CA LEU A 39 7.27 -2.30 -6.05
C LEU A 39 8.22 -1.20 -6.49
N ASN A 40 8.94 -1.47 -7.56
CA ASN A 40 9.73 -0.47 -8.26
C ASN A 40 9.31 -0.48 -9.73
N THR A 41 8.88 0.66 -10.26
CA THR A 41 8.45 0.74 -11.67
C THR A 41 9.59 0.46 -12.63
N ARG A 42 10.86 0.62 -12.23
CA ARG A 42 12.04 0.25 -13.05
C ARG A 42 12.16 -1.25 -13.32
N TRP A 43 11.41 -2.10 -12.62
CA TRP A 43 11.37 -3.54 -12.87
C TRP A 43 10.37 -3.94 -13.97
N GLY A 44 9.54 -3.00 -14.42
CA GLY A 44 8.59 -3.16 -15.53
C GLY A 44 8.96 -2.26 -16.71
N ASN A 45 8.11 -2.27 -17.74
CA ASN A 45 8.27 -1.39 -18.90
C ASN A 45 7.36 -0.18 -18.71
N PHE A 46 7.91 0.90 -18.16
CA PHE A 46 7.26 2.20 -18.03
C PHE A 46 8.10 3.19 -18.81
N ASP A 47 7.60 3.65 -19.96
CA ASP A 47 8.39 4.45 -20.89
C ASP A 47 8.98 5.71 -20.21
N ASP A 48 8.21 6.44 -19.39
CA ASP A 48 8.62 7.72 -18.79
C ASP A 48 8.27 7.90 -17.28
N TYR A 49 7.87 6.83 -16.58
CA TYR A 49 7.47 6.89 -15.15
C TYR A 49 8.43 6.14 -14.22
N GLU A 50 9.15 6.88 -13.38
CA GLU A 50 9.96 6.32 -12.30
C GLU A 50 9.21 6.47 -10.97
N GLY A 51 8.96 5.37 -10.28
CA GLY A 51 8.32 5.40 -8.98
C GLY A 51 8.57 4.14 -8.16
N ASP A 52 8.58 4.30 -6.85
CA ASP A 52 8.64 3.21 -5.88
C ASP A 52 7.45 3.27 -4.93
N LEU A 53 6.92 2.08 -4.64
CA LEU A 53 5.85 1.89 -3.67
C LEU A 53 6.36 0.90 -2.63
N SER A 54 6.37 1.34 -1.38
CA SER A 54 6.71 0.53 -0.22
C SER A 54 5.52 0.49 0.73
N ARG A 55 5.15 -0.69 1.18
CA ARG A 55 4.09 -0.88 2.19
C ARG A 55 4.55 -1.87 3.24
N ALA A 56 4.36 -1.53 4.50
CA ALA A 56 4.57 -2.46 5.59
C ALA A 56 3.40 -2.34 6.57
N ASN A 57 2.85 -3.47 7.00
CA ASN A 57 1.82 -3.49 8.02
C ASN A 57 2.11 -4.55 9.07
N ALA A 58 1.63 -4.26 10.27
CA ALA A 58 1.61 -5.17 11.41
C ALA A 58 0.22 -5.11 12.02
N ILE A 59 -0.48 -6.25 12.04
CA ILE A 59 -1.86 -6.35 12.50
C ILE A 59 -1.94 -7.48 13.53
N VAL A 60 -2.65 -7.21 14.62
CA VAL A 60 -3.08 -8.21 15.59
C VAL A 60 -4.60 -8.28 15.55
N GLN A 61 -5.10 -9.49 15.32
CA GLN A 61 -6.52 -9.81 15.25
C GLN A 61 -6.90 -10.78 16.37
N TYR A 62 -8.03 -10.50 17.00
CA TYR A 62 -8.73 -11.41 17.89
C TYR A 62 -10.03 -11.90 17.22
N ASN A 63 -10.16 -13.21 17.04
CA ASN A 63 -11.36 -13.86 16.54
C ASN A 63 -12.33 -14.05 17.70
N VAL A 64 -13.46 -13.34 17.66
CA VAL A 64 -14.57 -13.54 18.63
C VAL A 64 -15.28 -14.85 18.33
N ASN A 65 -15.36 -15.22 17.05
CA ASN A 65 -15.82 -16.51 16.58
C ASN A 65 -15.12 -16.85 15.24
N LYS A 66 -15.45 -18.00 14.66
CA LYS A 66 -14.82 -18.49 13.41
C LYS A 66 -15.05 -17.57 12.20
N ASN A 67 -16.03 -16.68 12.26
CA ASN A 67 -16.48 -15.84 11.15
C ASN A 67 -16.30 -14.35 11.42
N PHE A 68 -15.97 -13.94 12.65
CA PHE A 68 -15.90 -12.55 13.07
C PHE A 68 -14.68 -12.32 13.96
N GLY A 69 -13.86 -11.34 13.56
CA GLY A 69 -12.73 -10.87 14.35
C GLY A 69 -12.69 -9.35 14.44
N ILE A 70 -11.98 -8.86 15.44
CA ILE A 70 -11.59 -7.46 15.58
C ILE A 70 -10.08 -7.37 15.47
N PHE A 71 -9.56 -6.30 14.87
CA PHE A 71 -8.13 -6.13 14.74
C PHE A 71 -7.71 -4.69 15.01
N ALA A 72 -6.45 -4.56 15.43
CA ALA A 72 -5.75 -3.30 15.52
C ALA A 72 -4.32 -3.51 15.01
N GLY A 73 -3.70 -2.44 14.55
CA GLY A 73 -2.38 -2.54 13.97
C GLY A 73 -1.81 -1.19 13.59
N TYR A 74 -0.74 -1.25 12.82
CA TYR A 74 -0.08 -0.11 12.24
C TYR A 74 0.17 -0.37 10.76
N ASP A 75 -0.11 0.64 9.94
CA ASP A 75 0.11 0.60 8.51
C ASP A 75 1.04 1.73 8.11
N TRP A 76 2.08 1.37 7.36
CA TRP A 76 3.03 2.29 6.75
C TRP A 76 2.99 2.10 5.25
N PHE A 77 2.83 3.21 4.54
CA PHE A 77 2.75 3.26 3.09
C PHE A 77 3.56 4.45 2.60
N LYS A 78 4.39 4.24 1.59
CA LYS A 78 5.15 5.27 0.93
C LYS A 78 5.02 5.06 -0.57
N LEU A 79 4.61 6.12 -1.26
CA LEU A 79 4.59 6.22 -2.71
C LEU A 79 5.44 7.43 -3.11
N ASP A 80 6.45 7.19 -3.91
CA ASP A 80 7.25 8.22 -4.56
C ASP A 80 7.15 7.99 -6.07
N VAL A 81 6.59 8.94 -6.82
CA VAL A 81 6.45 8.84 -8.28
C VAL A 81 6.88 10.16 -8.88
N ASP A 82 7.84 10.13 -9.78
CA ASP A 82 8.29 11.27 -10.56
C ASP A 82 7.86 11.08 -12.03
N GLN A 83 7.03 12.00 -12.54
CA GLN A 83 6.66 12.06 -13.95
C GLN A 83 7.47 13.15 -14.67
N LYS A 84 8.13 12.79 -15.78
CA LYS A 84 8.77 13.77 -16.67
C LYS A 84 7.75 14.23 -17.72
N GLY A 85 7.12 15.39 -17.48
CA GLY A 85 6.33 16.10 -18.50
C GLY A 85 7.18 17.16 -19.20
N GLY A 86 6.89 17.43 -20.48
CA GLY A 86 7.73 18.20 -21.41
C GLY A 86 8.22 19.61 -21.03
N ASP A 87 7.83 20.16 -19.86
CA ASP A 87 8.37 21.43 -19.33
C ASP A 87 8.56 21.41 -17.79
N GLY A 88 8.53 20.25 -17.13
CA GLY A 88 8.77 20.14 -15.69
C GLY A 88 8.53 18.75 -15.08
N VAL A 89 9.28 18.43 -14.02
CA VAL A 89 9.07 17.21 -13.22
C VAL A 89 7.93 17.47 -12.23
N ILE A 90 6.82 16.73 -12.37
CA ILE A 90 5.75 16.72 -11.37
C ILE A 90 5.92 15.44 -10.55
N GLY A 91 6.45 15.59 -9.34
CA GLY A 91 6.63 14.49 -8.39
C GLY A 91 5.46 14.40 -7.42
N LEU A 92 4.82 13.22 -7.31
CA LEU A 92 3.83 12.90 -6.30
C LEU A 92 4.50 12.07 -5.18
N LYS A 93 4.77 12.72 -4.06
CA LYS A 93 5.25 12.07 -2.83
C LYS A 93 4.10 11.96 -1.84
N GLN A 94 3.66 10.73 -1.57
CA GLN A 94 2.63 10.45 -0.59
C GLN A 94 3.12 9.41 0.42
N GLU A 95 3.28 9.83 1.67
CA GLU A 95 3.60 8.95 2.79
C GLU A 95 2.41 8.92 3.75
N PHE A 96 2.02 7.73 4.17
CA PHE A 96 1.03 7.49 5.20
C PHE A 96 1.61 6.57 6.26
N LYS A 97 1.41 6.93 7.52
CA LYS A 97 1.77 6.09 8.67
C LYS A 97 0.79 6.32 9.79
N GLY A 98 0.17 5.25 10.27
CA GLY A 98 -0.84 5.42 11.30
C GLY A 98 -1.38 4.14 11.90
N PRO A 99 -2.01 4.27 13.08
CA PRO A 99 -2.76 3.17 13.67
C PRO A 99 -3.97 2.84 12.77
N VAL A 100 -4.26 1.56 12.67
CA VAL A 100 -5.45 1.04 11.99
C VAL A 100 -6.21 0.15 12.95
N ALA A 101 -7.53 0.16 12.85
CA ALA A 101 -8.40 -0.75 13.58
C ALA A 101 -9.62 -1.07 12.74
N GLY A 102 -10.19 -2.25 12.93
CA GLY A 102 -11.33 -2.68 12.15
C GLY A 102 -11.87 -4.03 12.56
N VAL A 103 -12.76 -4.55 11.72
CA VAL A 103 -13.39 -5.86 11.87
C VAL A 103 -13.06 -6.74 10.67
N SER A 104 -13.03 -8.04 10.90
CA SER A 104 -12.72 -9.08 9.93
C SER A 104 -13.91 -10.04 9.82
N LEU A 105 -14.29 -10.38 8.60
CA LEU A 105 -15.35 -11.34 8.29
C LEU A 105 -14.77 -12.47 7.44
N SER A 106 -15.02 -13.72 7.85
CA SER A 106 -14.56 -14.93 7.15
C SER A 106 -15.77 -15.81 6.79
N PHE A 107 -15.87 -16.24 5.54
CA PHE A 107 -16.97 -17.05 5.01
C PHE A 107 -16.45 -18.19 4.12
#